data_AF-A0A7J9FTR5-F1
#
_entry.id   AF-A0A7J9FTR5-F1
#
_cell.length_a   1.000
_cell.length_b   1.000
_cell.length_c   1.000
_cell.angle_alpha   90.00
_cell.angle_beta   90.00
_cell.angle_gamma   90.00
#
_symmetry.space_group_name_H-M   'P 1'
#
loop_
_entity.id
_entity.type
_entity.pdbx_description
1 polymer ?
#
loop_
_entity_poly.entity_id
_entity_poly.type
_entity_poly.pdbx_seq_one_letter_code
_entity_poly.pdbx_strand_id
1 'polypeptide(L)'
;MAIENCGSSSAQNIEVFSGLVASVLVTVNECHHLVIACMDISYSGKLLMQSYLDVILAKFDNHVKDLSEFYTARILSHGFTIVVSRLGVSASKDDMRFYIRGLLTRMKIGDTEMKK
;
A
#
# COMPACT_ATOMS: atom_id res chain seq x y z
N MET A 1 -6.21 17.26 27.98
CA MET A 1 -7.01 16.72 26.86
C MET A 1 -6.35 17.24 25.58
N ALA A 2 -5.47 16.45 24.97
CA ALA A 2 -4.65 16.87 23.82
C ALA A 2 -5.05 16.02 22.61
N ILE A 3 -5.87 16.64 21.77
CA ILE A 3 -6.09 16.47 20.33
C ILE A 3 -5.58 15.14 19.74
N GLU A 4 -6.46 14.15 19.69
CA GLU A 4 -6.40 13.06 18.72
C GLU A 4 -6.94 13.60 17.39
N ASN A 5 -6.07 14.12 16.52
CA ASN A 5 -6.43 14.50 15.14
C ASN A 5 -5.47 13.87 14.11
N CYS A 6 -5.05 12.63 14.35
CA CYS A 6 -4.15 11.89 13.46
C CYS A 6 -4.81 10.61 12.89
N GLY A 7 -6.15 10.59 12.79
CA GLY A 7 -6.92 9.46 12.25
C GLY A 7 -7.53 9.69 10.85
N SER A 8 -7.71 10.94 10.44
CA SER A 8 -8.48 11.25 9.22
C SER A 8 -7.69 11.04 7.94
N SER A 9 -6.38 11.33 7.91
CA SER A 9 -5.58 11.17 6.69
C SER A 9 -5.23 9.71 6.42
N SER A 10 -4.99 8.90 7.45
CA SER A 10 -4.66 7.48 7.30
C SER A 10 -5.85 6.65 6.81
N ALA A 11 -7.07 6.94 7.28
CA ALA A 11 -8.28 6.28 6.81
C ALA A 11 -8.58 6.60 5.34
N GLN A 12 -8.47 7.87 4.93
CA GLN A 12 -8.62 8.28 3.53
C GLN A 12 -7.58 7.61 2.63
N ASN A 13 -6.32 7.60 3.07
CA ASN A 13 -5.23 6.94 2.36
C ASN A 13 -5.46 5.44 2.11
N ILE A 14 -6.00 4.72 3.10
CA ILE A 14 -6.37 3.31 2.98
C ILE A 14 -7.53 3.14 1.99
N GLU A 15 -8.52 4.02 2.02
CA GLU A 15 -9.67 4.01 1.10
C GLU A 15 -9.21 4.21 -0.35
N VAL A 16 -8.35 5.20 -0.61
CA VAL A 16 -7.83 5.45 -1.96
C VAL A 16 -6.96 4.28 -2.43
N PHE A 17 -6.12 3.71 -1.57
CA PHE A 17 -5.33 2.52 -1.91
C PHE A 17 -6.22 1.30 -2.22
N SER A 18 -7.28 1.08 -1.44
CA SER A 18 -8.27 0.03 -1.71
C SER A 18 -8.94 0.24 -3.08
N GLY A 19 -9.27 1.48 -3.42
CA GLY A 19 -9.79 1.85 -4.74
C GLY A 19 -8.81 1.54 -5.88
N LEU A 20 -7.52 1.82 -5.68
CA LEU A 20 -6.47 1.49 -6.64
C LEU A 20 -6.34 -0.03 -6.85
N VAL A 21 -6.33 -0.81 -5.76
CA VAL A 21 -6.30 -2.29 -5.84
C VAL A 21 -7.52 -2.83 -6.60
N ALA A 22 -8.71 -2.29 -6.33
CA ALA A 22 -9.92 -2.67 -7.05
C ALA A 22 -9.81 -2.34 -8.56
N SER A 23 -9.25 -1.17 -8.91
CA SER A 23 -9.04 -0.74 -10.30
C SER A 23 -8.04 -1.65 -11.06
N VAL A 24 -6.96 -2.05 -10.38
CA VAL A 24 -6.00 -3.03 -10.91
C VAL A 24 -6.70 -4.36 -11.18
N LEU A 25 -7.51 -4.85 -10.23
CA LEU A 25 -8.24 -6.11 -10.38
C LEU A 25 -9.20 -6.09 -11.58
N VAL A 26 -9.92 -4.97 -11.79
CA VAL A 26 -10.77 -4.78 -12.96
C VAL A 26 -9.95 -4.89 -14.25
N THR A 27 -8.80 -4.21 -14.31
CA THR A 27 -7.91 -4.23 -15.49
C THR A 27 -7.34 -5.62 -15.77
N VAL A 28 -6.99 -6.38 -14.73
CA VAL A 28 -6.57 -7.79 -14.87
C VAL A 28 -7.69 -8.65 -15.43
N ASN A 29 -8.93 -8.46 -14.96
CA ASN A 29 -10.07 -9.21 -15.48
C ASN A 29 -10.38 -8.86 -16.95
N GLU A 30 -10.31 -7.58 -17.32
CA GLU A 30 -10.42 -7.15 -18.73
C GLU A 30 -9.32 -7.77 -19.60
N CYS A 31 -8.07 -7.80 -19.13
CA CYS A 31 -6.96 -8.45 -19.81
C CYS A 31 -7.21 -9.95 -20.01
N HIS A 32 -7.74 -10.63 -19.00
CA HIS A 32 -8.11 -12.04 -19.10
C HIS A 32 -9.20 -12.29 -20.15
N HIS A 33 -10.25 -11.45 -20.20
CA HIS A 33 -11.26 -11.52 -21.25
C HIS A 33 -10.67 -11.28 -22.64
N LEU A 34 -9.72 -10.35 -22.76
CA LEU A 34 -9.03 -10.08 -24.03
C LEU A 34 -8.21 -11.30 -24.48
N VAL A 35 -7.50 -11.98 -23.57
CA VAL A 35 -6.75 -13.21 -23.88
C VAL A 35 -7.68 -14.30 -24.41
N ILE A 36 -8.82 -14.53 -23.76
CA ILE A 36 -9.83 -15.50 -24.23
C ILE A 36 -10.33 -15.13 -25.63
N ALA A 37 -10.70 -13.86 -25.84
CA ALA A 37 -11.17 -13.38 -27.13
C ALA A 37 -10.11 -13.51 -28.25
N CYS A 38 -8.83 -13.35 -27.92
CA CYS A 38 -7.73 -13.55 -28.86
C CYS A 38 -7.51 -15.03 -29.20
N MET A 39 -7.79 -15.94 -28.26
CA MET A 39 -7.69 -17.38 -28.48
C MET A 39 -8.83 -17.95 -29.34
N ASP A 40 -10.01 -17.33 -29.32
CA ASP A 40 -11.22 -17.85 -29.98
C ASP A 40 -11.31 -17.62 -31.51
N ILE A 41 -10.19 -17.26 -32.16
CA ILE A 41 -10.01 -17.15 -33.64
C ILE A 41 -10.92 -16.11 -34.35
N SER A 42 -12.01 -15.65 -33.73
CA SER A 42 -13.01 -14.76 -34.32
C SER A 42 -12.78 -13.27 -34.07
N TYR A 43 -11.66 -12.89 -33.45
CA TYR A 43 -11.30 -11.49 -33.27
C TYR A 43 -10.76 -10.91 -34.60
N SER A 44 -11.69 -10.53 -35.46
CA SER A 44 -11.57 -10.37 -36.91
C SER A 44 -10.86 -9.07 -37.38
N GLY A 45 -9.75 -8.69 -36.76
CA GLY A 45 -8.95 -7.55 -37.24
C GLY A 45 -7.69 -7.25 -36.45
N LYS A 46 -6.52 -7.31 -37.09
CA LYS A 46 -5.20 -6.99 -36.50
C LYS A 46 -5.16 -5.63 -35.78
N LEU A 47 -5.77 -4.60 -36.38
CA LEU A 47 -5.77 -3.23 -35.83
C LEU A 47 -6.67 -3.08 -34.61
N LEU A 48 -7.79 -3.80 -34.57
CA LEU A 48 -8.63 -3.85 -33.37
C LEU A 48 -7.85 -4.54 -32.24
N MET A 49 -7.14 -5.63 -32.51
CA MET A 49 -6.47 -6.41 -31.45
C MET A 49 -5.32 -5.62 -30.84
N GLN A 50 -4.56 -4.92 -31.69
CA GLN A 50 -3.48 -4.04 -31.25
C GLN A 50 -3.99 -2.84 -30.44
N SER A 51 -5.06 -2.18 -30.90
CA SER A 51 -5.66 -1.06 -30.15
C SER A 51 -6.14 -1.48 -28.77
N TYR A 52 -6.80 -2.64 -28.64
CA TYR A 52 -7.24 -3.15 -27.33
C TYR A 52 -6.04 -3.51 -26.44
N LEU A 53 -4.97 -4.10 -26.98
CA LEU A 53 -3.74 -4.36 -26.24
C LEU A 53 -3.07 -3.06 -25.78
N ASP A 54 -2.99 -2.05 -26.64
CA ASP A 54 -2.42 -0.74 -26.32
C ASP A 54 -3.21 -0.05 -25.20
N VAL A 55 -4.55 -0.17 -25.20
CA VAL A 55 -5.41 0.34 -24.12
C VAL A 55 -5.14 -0.38 -22.80
N ILE A 56 -5.03 -1.70 -22.80
CA ILE A 56 -4.73 -2.48 -21.57
C ILE A 56 -3.34 -2.14 -21.05
N LEU A 57 -2.35 -2.00 -21.93
CA LEU A 57 -0.99 -1.63 -21.57
C LEU A 57 -0.93 -0.24 -20.94
N ALA A 58 -1.60 0.75 -21.55
CA ALA A 58 -1.70 2.10 -20.99
C ALA A 58 -2.38 2.11 -19.60
N LYS A 59 -3.40 1.27 -19.38
CA LYS A 59 -4.02 1.12 -18.05
C LYS A 59 -3.02 0.58 -17.03
N PHE A 60 -2.25 -0.45 -17.37
CA PHE A 60 -1.23 -0.99 -16.45
C PHE A 60 -0.11 0.01 -16.18
N ASP A 61 0.36 0.76 -17.17
CA ASP A 61 1.37 1.80 -16.96
C ASP A 61 0.87 2.88 -15.99
N ASN A 62 -0.41 3.27 -16.09
CA ASN A 62 -1.02 4.18 -15.13
C ASN A 62 -1.07 3.57 -13.72
N HIS A 63 -1.48 2.31 -13.58
CA HIS A 63 -1.47 1.62 -12.28
C HIS A 63 -0.08 1.56 -11.65
N VAL A 64 0.96 1.28 -12.45
CA VAL A 64 2.35 1.27 -11.98
C VAL A 64 2.78 2.66 -11.51
N LYS A 65 2.44 3.70 -12.27
CA LYS A 65 2.72 5.08 -11.90
C LYS A 65 2.01 5.46 -10.61
N ASP A 66 0.72 5.15 -10.49
CA ASP A 66 -0.06 5.41 -9.28
C ASP A 66 0.56 4.69 -8.08
N LEU A 67 0.85 3.38 -8.18
CA LEU A 67 1.54 2.64 -7.10
C LEU A 67 2.88 3.26 -6.71
N SER A 68 3.66 3.74 -7.70
CA SER A 68 4.94 4.40 -7.44
C SER A 68 4.77 5.72 -6.70
N GLU A 69 3.72 6.47 -7.00
CA GLU A 69 3.35 7.71 -6.31
C GLU A 69 2.89 7.41 -4.89
N PHE A 70 2.06 6.38 -4.68
CA PHE A 70 1.66 5.92 -3.34
C PHE A 70 2.85 5.52 -2.47
N TYR A 71 3.82 4.82 -3.06
CA TYR A 71 5.05 4.43 -2.38
C TYR A 71 5.91 5.65 -2.03
N THR A 72 6.10 6.56 -2.98
CA THR A 72 6.92 7.77 -2.82
C THR A 72 6.30 8.76 -1.84
N ALA A 73 4.97 8.90 -1.87
CA ALA A 73 4.18 9.72 -0.94
C ALA A 73 4.11 9.10 0.47
N ARG A 74 4.71 7.91 0.69
CA ARG A 74 4.77 7.21 1.98
C ARG A 74 3.39 6.97 2.59
N ILE A 75 2.37 6.89 1.75
CA ILE A 75 0.97 6.70 2.17
C ILE A 75 0.80 5.38 2.93
N LEU A 76 1.56 4.34 2.55
CA LEU A 76 1.60 3.05 3.26
C LEU A 76 2.58 2.99 4.44
N SER A 77 3.46 3.97 4.61
CA SER A 77 4.54 3.92 5.62
C SER A 77 4.05 4.17 7.05
N HIS A 78 2.84 4.72 7.23
CA HIS A 78 2.29 5.01 8.55
C HIS A 78 1.81 3.76 9.31
N GLY A 79 1.55 2.65 8.60
CA GLY A 79 1.00 1.40 9.16
C GLY A 79 2.00 0.53 9.92
N PHE A 80 3.31 0.80 9.83
CA PHE A 80 4.35 0.09 10.58
C PHE A 80 4.77 0.80 11.86
N THR A 81 3.92 1.70 12.38
CA THR A 81 4.14 2.28 13.71
C THR A 81 3.93 1.16 14.73
N ILE A 82 5.01 0.48 15.12
CA ILE A 82 5.01 -0.56 16.14
C ILE A 82 4.60 0.11 17.46
N VAL A 83 3.30 0.04 17.77
CA VAL A 83 2.75 0.56 19.03
C VAL A 83 3.26 -0.35 20.15
N VAL A 84 4.28 0.12 20.86
CA VAL A 84 4.69 -0.50 22.11
C VAL A 84 3.73 -0.01 23.17
N SER A 85 2.96 -0.93 23.77
CA SER A 85 2.08 -0.62 24.88
C SER A 85 2.83 0.20 25.92
N ARG A 86 2.36 1.43 26.15
CA ARG A 86 2.97 2.34 27.11
C ARG A 86 2.73 1.77 28.51
N LEU A 87 3.81 1.54 29.26
CA LEU A 87 3.72 0.97 30.61
C LEU A 87 2.85 1.85 31.52
N GLY A 88 2.00 1.22 32.32
CA GLY A 88 1.21 1.90 33.36
C GLY A 88 2.10 2.39 34.51
N VAL A 89 1.57 3.34 35.30
CA VAL A 89 2.29 3.99 36.41
C VAL A 89 2.74 2.98 37.51
N SER A 90 2.17 1.76 37.53
CA SER A 90 2.49 0.67 38.47
C SER A 90 3.42 -0.42 37.91
N ALA A 91 4.11 -0.19 36.79
CA ALA A 91 4.98 -1.20 36.18
C ALA A 91 6.16 -1.61 37.06
N SER A 92 6.52 -2.90 37.04
CA SER A 92 7.67 -3.39 37.78
C SER A 92 8.99 -2.89 37.15
N LYS A 93 10.07 -2.95 37.93
CA LYS A 93 11.41 -2.59 37.47
C LYS A 93 11.89 -3.46 36.30
N ASP A 94 11.47 -4.73 36.27
CA ASP A 94 11.83 -5.64 35.19
C ASP A 94 11.03 -5.36 33.92
N ASP A 95 9.75 -4.99 34.04
CA ASP A 95 8.93 -4.55 32.89
C ASP A 95 9.51 -3.29 32.24
N MET A 96 9.94 -2.32 33.05
CA MET A 96 10.64 -1.12 32.57
C MET A 96 11.94 -1.47 31.84
N ARG A 97 12.71 -2.43 32.35
CA ARG A 97 13.95 -2.88 31.71
C ARG A 97 13.68 -3.52 30.35
N PHE A 98 12.67 -4.40 30.26
CA PHE A 98 12.27 -5.03 29.01
C PHE A 98 11.75 -4.01 27.99
N TYR A 99 10.93 -3.05 28.43
CA TYR A 99 10.42 -1.97 27.60
C TYR A 99 11.53 -1.10 27.01
N ILE A 100 12.45 -0.61 27.83
CA ILE A 100 13.59 0.22 27.40
C ILE A 100 14.51 -0.56 26.46
N ARG A 101 14.82 -1.83 26.76
CA ARG A 101 15.62 -2.69 25.88
C ARG A 101 14.95 -2.92 24.54
N GLY A 102 13.64 -3.14 24.53
CA GLY A 102 12.87 -3.26 23.29
C GLY A 102 12.93 -1.98 22.46
N LEU A 103 12.79 -0.80 23.09
CA LEU A 103 12.90 0.49 22.41
C LEU A 103 14.29 0.71 21.81
N LEU A 104 15.36 0.51 22.59
CA LEU A 104 16.74 0.66 22.13
C LEU A 104 17.07 -0.31 20.98
N THR A 105 16.62 -1.55 21.07
CA THR A 105 16.83 -2.56 20.02
C THR A 105 16.12 -2.14 18.74
N ARG A 106 14.86 -1.70 18.84
CA ARG A 106 14.11 -1.18 17.69
C ARG A 106 14.68 0.11 17.12
N MET A 107 15.25 0.99 17.95
CA MET A 107 15.95 2.19 17.47
C MET A 107 17.25 1.85 16.76
N LYS A 108 17.96 0.80 17.21
CA LYS A 108 19.22 0.34 16.59
C LYS A 108 18.98 -0.31 15.23
N ILE A 109 17.93 -1.12 15.12
CA ILE A 109 17.56 -1.86 13.90
C ILE A 109 16.69 -1.01 12.96
N GLY A 110 15.93 -0.08 13.51
CA GLY A 110 15.00 0.79 12.80
C GLY A 110 15.68 1.83 11.91
N ASP A 111 14.89 2.30 10.95
CA ASP A 111 15.28 3.34 10.00
C ASP A 111 15.53 4.69 10.69
N THR A 112 16.19 5.61 10.00
CA THR A 112 16.54 6.98 10.45
C THR A 112 15.37 7.77 11.02
N GLU A 113 14.14 7.51 10.58
CA GLU A 113 12.94 8.17 11.12
C GLU A 113 12.51 7.62 12.49
N MET A 114 12.90 6.40 12.87
CA MET A 114 12.74 5.88 14.23
C MET A 114 13.82 6.41 15.20
N LYS A 115 14.78 7.20 14.69
CA LYS A 115 15.92 7.78 15.42
C LYS A 115 15.81 9.31 15.57
N LYS A 116 14.80 9.96 14.98
CA LYS A 116 14.41 11.35 15.26
C LYS A 116 13.47 11.39 16.45
#